data_AF-A0A940C956-F1
#
_entry.id   AF-A0A940C956-F1
#
_cell.length_a   1.000
_cell.length_b   1.000
_cell.length_c   1.000
_cell.angle_alpha   90.00
_cell.angle_beta   90.00
_cell.angle_gamma   90.00
#
_symmetry.space_group_name_H-M   'P 1'
#
loop_
_entity.id
_entity.type
_entity.pdbx_description
1 polymer ?
#
loop_
_entity_poly.entity_id
_entity_poly.type
_entity_poly.pdbx_seq_one_letter_code
_entity_poly.pdbx_strand_id
1 'polypeptide(L)'
;MIIEPNVKDLLKNEDIDSRYTLVIATAKRAREIAEEEPKTEKTVKLAVRDIAEGKVHVIPAPEVPEIPQEDIVYKDYVEPTEEEDDDMAE
;
A
#
# COMPACT_ATOMS: atom_id res chain seq x y z
N MET A 1 2.94 -15.69 20.64
CA MET A 1 3.19 -14.24 20.85
C MET A 1 1.84 -13.55 20.90
N ILE A 2 1.55 -12.80 21.96
CA ILE A 2 0.39 -11.90 21.99
C ILE A 2 0.87 -10.59 21.34
N ILE A 3 0.18 -10.18 20.28
CA ILE A 3 0.32 -8.84 19.70
C ILE A 3 -0.57 -7.95 20.57
N GLU A 4 0.02 -7.30 21.56
CA GLU A 4 -0.63 -6.22 22.29
C GLU A 4 -0.29 -4.92 21.56
N PRO A 5 -1.29 -4.13 21.10
CA PRO A 5 -2.74 -4.29 21.30
C PRO A 5 -3.42 -5.17 20.24
N ASN A 6 -4.65 -5.61 20.55
CA ASN A 6 -5.49 -6.37 19.63
C ASN A 6 -6.08 -5.44 18.55
N VAL A 7 -6.36 -5.99 17.36
CA VAL A 7 -6.92 -5.25 16.21
C VAL A 7 -8.17 -4.44 16.57
N LYS A 8 -9.06 -4.97 17.42
CA LYS A 8 -10.27 -4.25 17.87
C LYS A 8 -9.95 -2.99 18.66
N ASP A 9 -8.81 -2.94 19.34
CA ASP A 9 -8.40 -1.77 20.12
C ASP A 9 -7.74 -0.73 19.22
N LEU A 10 -6.95 -1.19 18.24
CA LEU A 10 -6.40 -0.31 17.19
C LEU A 10 -7.49 0.36 16.36
N LEU A 11 -8.59 -0.35 16.06
CA LEU A 11 -9.73 0.19 15.31
C LEU A 11 -10.58 1.20 16.11
N LYS A 12 -10.31 1.41 17.41
CA LYS A 12 -10.97 2.47 18.20
C LYS A 12 -10.21 3.80 18.14
N ASN A 13 -9.01 3.82 17.53
CA ASN A 13 -8.26 5.04 17.33
C ASN A 13 -9.03 5.95 16.36
N GLU A 14 -9.17 7.23 16.70
CA GLU A 14 -9.92 8.23 15.94
C GLU A 14 -9.37 8.49 14.53
N ASP A 15 -8.07 8.26 14.32
CA ASP A 15 -7.41 8.39 13.01
C ASP A 15 -7.62 7.14 12.12
N ILE A 16 -8.29 6.09 12.62
CA ILE A 16 -8.48 4.82 11.90
C ILE A 16 -9.96 4.61 11.59
N ASP A 17 -10.37 4.97 10.38
CA ASP A 17 -11.74 4.81 9.89
C ASP A 17 -12.08 3.38 9.40
N SER A 18 -11.07 2.61 9.04
CA SER A 18 -11.24 1.30 8.40
C SER A 18 -10.06 0.37 8.65
N ARG A 19 -10.30 -0.94 8.44
CA ARG A 19 -9.23 -1.95 8.47
C ARG A 19 -8.16 -1.69 7.40
N TYR A 20 -8.55 -1.12 6.27
CA TYR A 20 -7.63 -0.79 5.19
C TYR A 20 -6.69 0.33 5.62
N THR A 21 -7.23 1.38 6.24
CA THR A 21 -6.44 2.47 6.81
C THR A 21 -5.45 1.98 7.85
N LEU A 22 -5.88 1.08 8.77
CA LEU A 22 -4.97 0.47 9.74
C LEU A 22 -3.79 -0.26 9.08
N VAL A 23 -4.05 -1.06 8.05
CA VAL A 23 -3.01 -1.82 7.33
C VAL A 23 -2.04 -0.86 6.63
N ILE A 24 -2.57 0.13 5.92
CA ILE A 24 -1.75 1.10 5.17
C ILE A 24 -0.91 1.94 6.13
N ALA A 25 -1.51 2.46 7.20
CA ALA A 25 -0.81 3.24 8.23
C ALA A 25 0.32 2.43 8.88
N THR A 26 0.04 1.18 9.26
CA THR A 26 1.04 0.28 9.84
C THR A 26 2.19 0.02 8.86
N ALA A 27 1.88 -0.22 7.59
CA ALA A 27 2.90 -0.49 6.57
C ALA A 27 3.79 0.74 6.30
N LYS A 28 3.20 1.93 6.20
CA LYS A 28 3.94 3.19 6.03
C LYS A 28 4.85 3.45 7.22
N ARG A 29 4.30 3.39 8.44
CA ARG A 29 5.09 3.62 9.65
C ARG A 29 6.20 2.59 9.84
N ALA A 30 5.96 1.33 9.49
CA ALA A 30 6.99 0.29 9.54
C ALA A 30 8.16 0.58 8.56
N ARG A 31 7.88 1.16 7.39
CA ARG A 31 8.93 1.57 6.44
C ARG A 31 9.75 2.74 6.98
N GLU A 32 9.10 3.75 7.56
CA GLU A 32 9.80 4.87 8.22
C GLU A 32 10.76 4.38 9.31
N ILE A 33 10.30 3.48 10.19
CA ILE A 33 11.14 2.89 11.24
C ILE A 33 12.30 2.09 10.63
N ALA A 34 12.09 1.41 9.50
CA ALA A 34 13.15 0.65 8.85
C ALA A 34 14.22 1.58 8.22
N GLU A 35 13.81 2.75 7.74
CA GLU A 35 14.73 3.77 7.21
C GLU A 35 15.52 4.45 8.34
N GLU A 36 14.86 4.75 9.47
CA GLU A 36 15.50 5.32 10.67
C GLU A 36 16.47 4.31 11.34
N GLU A 37 16.06 3.04 11.43
CA GLU A 37 16.79 1.96 12.10
C GLU A 37 16.89 0.69 11.22
N PRO A 38 17.82 0.63 10.26
CA PRO A 38 17.89 -0.45 9.25
C PRO A 38 18.20 -1.85 9.78
N LYS A 39 18.61 -1.97 11.05
CA LYS A 39 18.86 -3.26 11.72
C LYS A 39 17.69 -3.75 12.56
N THR A 40 16.59 -2.99 12.64
CA THR A 40 15.43 -3.35 13.43
C THR A 40 14.52 -4.31 12.65
N GLU A 41 14.53 -5.59 13.02
CA GLU A 41 13.71 -6.65 12.37
C GLU A 41 12.22 -6.61 12.78
N LYS A 42 11.84 -5.74 13.73
CA LYS A 42 10.50 -5.68 14.34
C LYS A 42 9.74 -4.40 14.01
N THR A 43 10.01 -3.80 12.86
CA THR A 43 9.41 -2.55 12.39
C THR A 43 7.88 -2.55 12.46
N VAL A 44 7.24 -3.65 12.03
CA VAL A 44 5.78 -3.80 12.08
C VAL A 44 5.25 -3.79 13.51
N LYS A 45 5.95 -4.45 14.45
CA LYS A 45 5.55 -4.47 15.86
C LYS A 45 5.66 -3.08 16.49
N LEU A 46 6.71 -2.33 16.15
CA LEU A 46 6.91 -0.97 16.62
C LEU A 46 5.87 -0.02 16.02
N ALA A 47 5.55 -0.16 14.74
CA ALA A 47 4.50 0.61 14.08
C ALA A 47 3.13 0.40 14.73
N VAL A 48 2.77 -0.86 15.04
CA VAL A 48 1.52 -1.18 15.75
C VAL A 48 1.48 -0.51 17.13
N ARG A 49 2.61 -0.46 17.84
CA ARG A 49 2.72 0.22 19.13
C ARG A 49 2.60 1.73 18.98
N ASP A 50 3.27 2.33 18.00
CA ASP A 50 3.20 3.77 17.74
C ASP A 50 1.76 4.21 17.40
N ILE A 51 1.02 3.41 16.63
CA ILE A 51 -0.41 3.65 16.35
C ILE A 51 -1.25 3.54 17.63
N ALA A 52 -0.97 2.56 18.48
CA ALA A 52 -1.69 2.38 19.75
C ALA A 52 -1.44 3.52 20.75
N GLU A 53 -0.24 4.09 20.73
CA GLU A 53 0.18 5.21 21.57
C GLU A 53 -0.26 6.58 21.01
N GLY A 54 -0.95 6.60 19.86
CA GLY A 54 -1.42 7.83 19.22
C GLY A 54 -0.30 8.68 18.58
N LYS A 55 0.84 8.07 18.25
CA LYS A 55 1.99 8.75 17.62
C LYS A 55 1.86 8.87 16.10
N VAL A 56 0.87 8.20 15.50
CA VAL A 56 0.65 8.16 14.06
C VAL A 56 -0.69 8.80 13.76
N HIS A 57 -0.67 9.84 12.93
CA HIS A 57 -1.87 10.52 12.44
C HIS A 57 -2.07 10.22 10.96
N VAL A 58 -3.27 9.79 10.59
CA VAL A 58 -3.61 9.48 9.20
C VAL A 58 -4.31 10.69 8.59
N ILE A 59 -3.69 11.27 7.56
CA ILE A 59 -4.29 12.34 6.78
C ILE A 59 -4.93 11.71 5.54
N PRO A 60 -6.25 11.88 5.32
CA PRO A 60 -6.91 11.37 4.12
C PRO A 60 -6.31 12.03 2.87
N ALA A 61 -6.19 11.23 1.81
CA ALA A 61 -5.78 11.77 0.52
C ALA A 61 -6.82 12.81 0.04
N PRO A 62 -6.39 13.86 -0.67
CA PRO A 62 -7.34 14.77 -1.31
C PRO A 62 -8.25 13.97 -2.24
N GLU A 63 -9.53 14.35 -2.31
CA GLU A 63 -10.47 13.78 -3.27
C GLU A 63 -9.92 13.99 -4.68
N VAL A 64 -9.45 12.92 -5.31
CA VAL A 64 -9.06 12.96 -6.71
C VAL A 64 -10.36 12.94 -7.52
N PRO A 65 -10.61 13.95 -8.37
CA PRO A 65 -11.81 13.95 -9.19
C PRO A 65 -11.83 12.66 -10.02
N GLU A 66 -12.97 11.97 -10.03
CA GLU A 66 -13.16 10.81 -10.89
C GLU A 66 -12.99 11.26 -12.34
N ILE A 67 -11.94 10.76 -13.00
CA ILE A 67 -11.74 10.99 -14.42
C ILE A 67 -12.76 10.10 -15.14
N PRO A 68 -13.68 10.65 -15.95
CA PRO A 68 -14.60 9.85 -16.75
C PRO A 68 -13.80 8.86 -17.60
N GLN A 69 -14.20 7.59 -17.62
CA GLN A 69 -13.49 6.51 -18.34
C GLN A 69 -13.47 6.68 -19.87
N GLU A 70 -14.15 7.70 -20.41
CA GLU A 70 -14.34 7.89 -21.85
C GLU A 70 -13.08 8.36 -22.61
N ASP A 71 -12.03 8.84 -21.93
CA ASP A 71 -10.83 9.40 -22.58
C ASP A 71 -9.56 8.52 -22.50
N ILE A 72 -9.68 7.24 -22.12
CA ILE A 72 -8.58 6.28 -22.31
C ILE A 72 -8.64 5.69 -23.72
N VAL A 73 -8.25 6.49 -24.71
CA VAL A 73 -7.90 5.97 -26.04
C VAL A 73 -6.53 5.32 -25.93
N TYR A 74 -6.48 3.99 -25.81
CA TYR A 74 -5.26 3.20 -25.96
C TYR A 74 -4.73 3.35 -27.39
N LYS A 75 -4.04 4.46 -27.69
CA LYS A 75 -3.57 4.76 -29.05
C LYS A 75 -2.42 3.87 -29.53
N ASP A 76 -1.76 3.14 -28.62
CA ASP A 76 -0.46 2.54 -28.92
C ASP A 76 -0.37 1.03 -28.62
N TYR A 77 -1.50 0.30 -28.62
CA TYR A 77 -1.42 -1.16 -28.80
C TYR A 77 -1.10 -1.43 -30.27
N VAL A 78 0.19 -1.46 -30.59
CA VAL A 78 0.69 -2.11 -31.80
C VAL A 78 0.58 -3.61 -31.52
N GLU A 79 -0.41 -4.28 -32.12
CA GLU A 79 -0.41 -5.74 -32.15
C GLU A 79 0.93 -6.18 -32.75
N PRO A 80 1.70 -7.06 -32.08
CA PRO A 80 2.83 -7.68 -32.74
C PRO A 80 2.26 -8.43 -33.93
N THR A 81 2.56 -7.94 -35.14
CA THR A 81 2.29 -8.72 -36.34
C THR A 81 3.05 -10.01 -36.16
N GLU A 82 2.34 -11.14 -36.26
CA GLU A 82 2.96 -12.44 -36.40
C GLU A 82 3.79 -12.37 -37.69
N GLU A 83 5.05 -11.95 -37.59
CA GLU A 83 6.03 -12.25 -38.61
C GLU A 83 6.11 -13.77 -38.62
N GLU A 84 5.51 -14.34 -39.66
CA GLU A 84 5.54 -15.74 -39.98
C GLU A 84 7.01 -16.18 -39.91
N ASP A 85 7.37 -16.96 -38.88
CA ASP A 85 8.57 -17.79 -38.85
C ASP A 85 8.40 -18.90 -39.92
N ASP A 86 8.27 -18.49 -41.19
CA ASP A 86 8.20 -19.36 -42.35
C ASP A 86 9.57 -19.37 -43.03
N ASP A 87 10.58 -19.86 -42.28
CA ASP A 87 11.86 -20.29 -42.83
C ASP A 87 12.47 -21.37 -41.92
N MET A 88 11.81 -22.53 -41.86
CA MET A 88 12.39 -23.81 -41.44
C MET A 88 12.11 -24.91 -42.47
N ALA A 89 12.69 -24.81 -43.66
CA ALA A 89 13.06 -25.89 -44.60
C ALA A 89 13.78 -25.25 -45.80
N GLU A 90 15.01 -25.59 -46.24
CA GLU A 90 15.73 -26.87 -46.31
C GLU A 90 17.24 -26.74 -45.98
#